data_AF-A0A0Q7EPW7-F1
#
_entry.id   AF-A0A0Q7EPW7-F1
#
_cell.length_a   1.000
_cell.length_b   1.000
_cell.length_c   1.000
_cell.angle_alpha   90.00
_cell.angle_beta   90.00
_cell.angle_gamma   90.00
#
_symmetry.space_group_name_H-M   'P 1'
#
loop_
_entity.id
_entity.type
_entity.pdbx_description
1 polymer ?
#
loop_
_entity_poly.entity_id
_entity_poly.type
_entity_poly.pdbx_seq_one_letter_code
_entity_poly.pdbx_strand_id
1 'polypeptide(L)'
;MAVSDVNGIALAAKEHLLSGEPLTRLEALVLFGLSNLPELVYELRGQGFVVDTRKIAYAAAMVRINKHAVLKPPPNLPIREIMLTEYRISR
;
A
#
# COMPACT_ATOMS: atom_id res chain seq x y z
N MET A 1 8.52 21.50 -1.88
CA MET A 1 8.17 20.12 -2.26
C MET A 1 9.41 19.29 -2.04
N ALA A 2 9.41 18.43 -1.03
CA ALA A 2 10.49 17.45 -0.89
C ALA A 2 10.49 16.61 -2.15
N VAL A 3 11.66 16.47 -2.79
CA VAL A 3 11.89 15.40 -3.75
C VAL A 3 11.50 14.13 -3.02
N SER A 4 10.46 13.45 -3.48
CA SER A 4 10.12 12.13 -3.00
C SER A 4 11.37 11.29 -3.23
N ASP A 5 12.14 11.08 -2.16
CA ASP A 5 13.21 10.11 -2.16
C ASP A 5 12.62 8.85 -2.78
N VAL A 6 13.29 8.35 -3.82
CA VAL A 6 12.99 7.07 -4.45
C VAL A 6 13.31 6.00 -3.40
N ASN A 7 12.42 5.88 -2.41
CA ASN A 7 12.50 4.91 -1.34
C ASN A 7 12.25 3.54 -1.98
N GLY A 8 13.02 2.52 -1.61
CA GLY A 8 12.90 1.17 -2.19
C GLY A 8 11.46 0.60 -2.14
N ILE A 9 10.66 1.06 -1.19
CA ILE A 9 9.22 0.81 -1.07
C ILE A 9 8.43 1.28 -2.31
N ALA A 10 8.65 2.53 -2.74
CA ALA A 10 7.97 3.10 -3.90
C ALA A 10 8.44 2.42 -5.20
N LEU A 11 9.72 2.03 -5.27
CA LEU A 11 10.25 1.26 -6.40
C LEU A 11 9.57 -0.11 -6.52
N ALA A 12 9.43 -0.86 -5.42
CA ALA A 12 8.76 -2.16 -5.44
C ALA A 12 7.29 -2.06 -5.89
N ALA A 13 6.56 -1.07 -5.37
CA ALA A 13 5.17 -0.82 -5.79
C ALA A 13 5.07 -0.38 -7.26
N LYS A 14 6.06 0.37 -7.75
CA LYS A 14 6.18 0.76 -9.17
C LYS A 14 6.39 -0.47 -10.06
N GLU A 15 7.35 -1.33 -9.72
CA GLU A 15 7.65 -2.54 -10.48
C GLU A 15 6.44 -3.48 -10.54
N HIS A 16 5.70 -3.61 -9.44
CA HIS A 16 4.43 -4.35 -9.40
C HIS A 16 3.37 -3.78 -10.37
N LEU A 17 3.23 -2.45 -10.45
CA LEU A 17 2.33 -1.84 -11.43
C LEU A 17 2.81 -2.02 -12.87
N LEU A 18 4.13 -1.93 -13.10
CA LEU A 18 4.74 -2.12 -14.43
C LEU A 18 4.68 -3.56 -14.91
N SER A 19 4.56 -4.55 -14.02
CA SER A 19 4.31 -5.95 -14.38
C SER A 19 2.86 -6.23 -14.78
N GLY A 20 2.00 -5.21 -14.82
CA GLY A 20 0.58 -5.32 -15.18
C GLY A 20 -0.33 -5.72 -14.03
N GLU A 21 0.19 -5.79 -12.80
CA GLU A 21 -0.61 -6.17 -11.64
C GLU A 21 -1.32 -4.94 -11.04
N PRO A 22 -2.65 -5.01 -10.81
CA PRO A 22 -3.41 -3.88 -10.29
C PRO A 22 -3.15 -3.66 -8.80
N LEU A 23 -3.04 -2.40 -8.39
CA LEU A 23 -2.77 -2.04 -7.00
C LEU A 23 -3.77 -1.00 -6.47
N THR A 24 -4.39 -1.30 -5.34
CA THR A 24 -5.13 -0.30 -4.54
C THR A 24 -4.25 0.27 -3.43
N ARG A 25 -4.67 1.39 -2.84
CA ARG A 25 -3.94 1.98 -1.70
C ARG A 25 -3.86 1.04 -0.49
N LEU A 26 -4.90 0.22 -0.27
CA LEU A 26 -4.89 -0.80 0.79
C LEU A 26 -3.80 -1.84 0.53
N GLU A 27 -3.71 -2.36 -0.70
CA GLU A 27 -2.68 -3.32 -1.10
C GLU A 27 -1.29 -2.69 -1.05
N ALA A 28 -1.14 -1.44 -1.48
CA ALA A 28 0.12 -0.70 -1.43
C ALA A 28 0.66 -0.59 0.00
N LEU A 29 -0.24 -0.27 0.95
CA LEU A 29 0.11 -0.19 2.36
C LEU A 29 0.50 -1.54 2.94
N VAL A 30 -0.29 -2.60 2.67
CA VAL A 30 -0.08 -3.92 3.30
C VAL A 30 1.09 -4.68 2.69
N LEU A 31 1.26 -4.64 1.37
CA LEU A 31 2.27 -5.43 0.67
C LEU A 31 3.63 -4.74 0.57
N PHE A 32 3.64 -3.40 0.49
CA PHE A 32 4.87 -2.63 0.25
C PHE A 32 5.19 -1.62 1.36
N GLY A 33 4.26 -1.34 2.28
CA GLY A 33 4.43 -0.25 3.25
C GLY A 33 4.27 1.15 2.64
N LEU A 34 3.75 1.25 1.41
CA LEU A 34 3.56 2.52 0.70
C LEU A 34 2.26 3.19 1.16
N SER A 35 2.40 4.19 2.02
CA SER A 35 1.26 4.93 2.56
C SER A 35 0.60 5.89 1.56
N ASN A 36 1.35 6.40 0.58
CA ASN A 36 0.89 7.40 -0.40
C ASN A 36 0.93 6.93 -1.86
N LEU A 37 0.15 5.89 -2.19
CA LEU A 37 0.01 5.42 -3.59
C LEU A 37 -0.39 6.54 -4.60
N PRO A 38 -1.27 7.51 -4.29
CA PRO A 38 -1.62 8.57 -5.24
C PRO A 38 -0.44 9.39 -5.75
N GLU A 39 0.58 9.62 -4.93
CA GLU A 39 1.80 10.33 -5.33
C GLU A 39 2.60 9.53 -6.36
N LEU A 40 2.78 8.22 -6.12
CA LEU A 40 3.38 7.32 -7.11
C LEU A 40 2.60 7.29 -8.44
N VAL A 41 1.26 7.28 -8.38
CA VAL A 41 0.41 7.33 -9.58
C VAL A 41 0.56 8.66 -10.32
N TYR A 42 0.67 9.77 -9.60
CA TYR A 42 0.93 11.09 -10.17
C TYR A 42 2.29 11.12 -10.89
N GLU A 43 3.34 10.60 -10.27
CA GLU A 43 4.68 10.49 -10.87
C GLU A 43 4.68 9.60 -12.11
N LEU A 44 4.00 8.45 -12.08
CA LEU A 44 3.88 7.56 -13.22
C LEU A 44 3.20 8.24 -14.42
N ARG A 45 2.13 8.99 -14.17
CA ARG A 45 1.50 9.80 -15.22
C ARG A 45 2.45 10.87 -15.75
N GLY A 46 3.21 11.53 -14.87
CA GLY A 46 4.24 12.50 -15.26
C GLY A 46 5.38 11.89 -16.09
N GLN A 47 5.67 10.60 -15.92
CA GLN A 47 6.63 9.83 -16.73
C GLN A 47 6.04 9.37 -18.08
N GLY A 48 4.78 9.68 -18.37
CA GLY A 48 4.12 9.31 -19.64
C GLY A 48 3.40 7.96 -19.63
N PHE A 49 3.29 7.29 -18.47
CA PHE A 49 2.50 6.07 -18.37
C PHE A 49 0.99 6.36 -18.38
N VAL A 50 0.22 5.52 -19.08
CA VAL A 50 -1.24 5.56 -19.05
C VAL A 50 -1.72 4.72 -17.86
N VAL A 51 -2.28 5.39 -16.85
CA VAL A 51 -2.80 4.73 -15.64
C VAL A 51 -4.33 4.72 -15.67
N ASP A 52 -4.91 3.53 -15.90
CA ASP A 52 -6.36 3.31 -15.79
C ASP A 52 -6.82 3.21 -14.34
N THR A 53 -8.04 3.68 -14.06
CA THR A 53 -8.61 3.73 -12.71
C THR A 53 -10.00 3.09 -12.70
N ARG A 54 -10.17 2.06 -11.89
CA ARG A 54 -11.47 1.44 -11.62
C ARG A 54 -11.77 1.34 -10.13
N LYS A 55 -13.05 1.40 -9.77
CA LYS A 55 -13.51 1.10 -8.42
C LYS A 55 -13.70 -0.42 -8.28
N ILE A 56 -13.26 -0.98 -7.16
CA ILE A 56 -13.49 -2.38 -6.82
C ILE A 56 -14.07 -2.48 -5.41
N ALA A 57 -14.74 -3.59 -5.12
CA ALA A 57 -15.18 -3.89 -3.76
C ALA A 57 -13.97 -4.11 -2.84
N TYR A 58 -14.07 -3.66 -1.59
CA TYR A 58 -13.05 -3.88 -0.56
C TYR A 58 -12.68 -5.36 -0.40
N ALA A 59 -13.69 -6.25 -0.43
CA ALA A 59 -13.50 -7.69 -0.37
C ALA A 59 -12.60 -8.23 -1.50
N ALA A 60 -12.68 -7.66 -2.71
CA ALA A 60 -11.82 -8.07 -3.83
C ALA A 60 -10.35 -7.65 -3.62
N ALA A 61 -10.10 -6.52 -2.95
CA ALA A 61 -8.75 -6.16 -2.50
C ALA A 61 -8.26 -7.07 -1.38
N MET A 62 -9.11 -7.37 -0.38
CA MET A 62 -8.76 -8.30 0.71
C MET A 62 -8.37 -9.69 0.21
N VAL A 63 -9.15 -10.26 -0.72
CA VAL A 63 -8.85 -11.59 -1.28
C VAL A 63 -7.48 -11.60 -1.97
N ARG A 64 -7.09 -10.51 -2.65
CA ARG A 64 -5.76 -10.38 -3.27
C ARG A 64 -4.66 -10.26 -2.22
N ILE A 65 -4.85 -9.45 -1.19
CA ILE A 65 -3.91 -9.30 -0.07
C ILE A 65 -3.67 -10.65 0.62
N ASN A 66 -4.74 -11.39 0.91
CA ASN A 66 -4.67 -12.66 1.64
C ASN A 66 -3.89 -13.75 0.89
N LYS A 67 -3.60 -13.59 -0.41
CA LYS A 67 -2.69 -14.48 -1.15
C LYS A 67 -1.23 -14.34 -0.74
N HIS A 68 -0.85 -13.17 -0.21
CA HIS A 68 0.55 -12.81 0.01
C HIS A 68 0.83 -12.36 1.44
N ALA A 69 -0.17 -11.83 2.15
CA ALA A 69 -0.04 -11.33 3.51
C ALA A 69 -1.15 -11.89 4.39
N VAL A 70 -0.75 -12.48 5.52
CA VAL A 70 -1.64 -12.84 6.62
C VAL A 70 -1.08 -12.19 7.86
N LEU A 71 -1.84 -11.30 8.48
CA LEU A 71 -1.46 -10.76 9.78
C LEU A 71 -1.79 -11.79 10.86
N LYS A 72 -0.86 -12.73 11.07
CA LYS A 72 -0.92 -13.71 12.14
C LYS A 72 0.17 -13.38 13.15
N PRO A 73 -0.17 -12.89 14.35
CA PRO A 73 0.82 -12.74 15.39
C PRO A 73 1.38 -14.12 15.76
N PRO A 74 2.66 -14.22 16.18
CA PRO A 74 3.18 -15.45 16.78
C PRO A 74 2.26 -15.92 17.91
N PRO A 75 2.01 -17.23 18.08
CA PRO A 75 1.08 -17.75 19.09
C PRO A 75 1.40 -17.31 20.52
N ASN A 76 2.67 -17.02 20.79
CA ASN A 76 3.21 -16.59 22.07
C ASN A 76 3.43 -15.08 22.18
N LEU A 77 3.03 -14.29 21.18
CA LEU A 77 3.09 -12.84 21.28
C LEU A 77 1.95 -12.38 22.21
N PRO A 78 2.23 -11.61 23.28
CA PRO A 78 1.20 -11.12 24.19
C PRO A 78 0.43 -9.97 23.53
N ILE A 79 -0.36 -10.29 22.50
CA ILE A 79 -1.09 -9.34 21.65
C ILE A 79 -2.07 -8.46 22.44
N ARG A 80 -2.42 -8.85 23.66
CA ARG A 80 -3.30 -8.08 24.57
C ARG A 80 -2.53 -7.06 25.42
N GLU A 81 -1.21 -7.15 25.48
CA GLU A 81 -0.32 -6.29 26.30
C GLU A 81 0.45 -5.28 25.43
N ILE A 82 0.56 -5.53 24.12
CA ILE A 82 1.22 -4.63 23.18
C ILE A 82 0.26 -3.48 22.84
N MET A 83 0.67 -2.26 23.19
CA MET A 83 -0.08 -1.03 22.91
C MET A 83 0.45 -0.36 21.64
N LEU A 84 -0.46 0.14 20.79
CA LEU A 84 -0.13 0.94 19.61
C LEU A 84 -0.63 2.37 19.81
N THR A 85 0.16 3.36 19.38
CA THR A 85 -0.24 4.76 19.40
C THR A 85 -1.19 5.04 18.24
N GLU A 86 -2.45 5.35 18.56
CA GLU A 86 -3.42 5.86 17.59
C GLU A 86 -3.43 7.39 17.63
N TYR A 87 -3.08 8.03 16.51
CA TYR A 87 -3.16 9.48 16.37
C TYR A 87 -4.54 9.88 15.86
N ARG A 88 -5.21 10.81 16.56
CA ARG A 88 -6.49 11.39 16.13
C ARG A 88 -6.36 12.92 15.98
N ILE A 89 -7.02 13.48 14.98
CA ILE A 89 -7.20 14.93 14.82
C ILE A 89 -8.51 15.32 15.52
N SER A 90 -8.44 16.16 16.53
CA SER A 90 -9.60 16.84 17.12
C SER A 90 -9.69 18.24 16.51
N ARG A 91 -10.88 18.66 16.08
CA ARG A 91 -11.16 20.02 15.62
C ARG A 91 -11.77 20.83 16.75
#